data_AF-A0A813IF41-F1
#
_entry.id   AF-A0A813IF41-F1
#
_cell.length_a   1.000
_cell.length_b   1.000
_cell.length_c   1.000
_cell.angle_alpha   90.00
_cell.angle_beta   90.00
_cell.angle_gamma   90.00
#
_symmetry.space_group_name_H-M   'P 1'
#
loop_
_entity.id
_entity.type
_entity.pdbx_description
1 polymer ?
#
loop_
_entity_poly.entity_id
_entity_poly.type
_entity_poly.pdbx_seq_one_letter_code
_entity_poly.pdbx_strand_id
1 'polypeptide(L)'
;MQEDIDFENDSTAEGEERILLLLEAQKDGRGRRHRVRFIGGEAAKASQSGGRKIIAHICNDQGNGGRGYFQVLKSEWGPGPSRAYFEWHRDRGLGVEGGFRLGGVQFVQVSPLVEVANVIGFQGHRKGSKGFPARYDAIAEALEVLGQRAASSRASVHMPFACGGGLQWDQMGPIVKAMSAAHGVAVYVYR
;
A
#
# COMPACT_ATOMS: atom_id res chain seq x y z
N MET A 1 -43.58 -9.08 14.04
CA MET A 1 -44.38 -8.89 12.82
C MET A 1 -43.36 -8.64 11.73
N GLN A 2 -43.11 -9.67 10.93
CA GLN A 2 -42.17 -9.65 9.81
C GLN A 2 -42.95 -9.05 8.64
N GLU A 3 -42.47 -7.95 8.06
CA GLU A 3 -42.97 -7.49 6.76
C GLU A 3 -42.16 -8.20 5.68
N ASP A 4 -42.81 -9.14 5.01
CA ASP A 4 -42.31 -9.76 3.79
C ASP A 4 -42.39 -8.72 2.67
N ILE A 5 -41.24 -8.38 2.07
CA ILE A 5 -41.16 -7.51 0.90
C ILE A 5 -41.19 -8.42 -0.32
N ASP A 6 -42.30 -8.38 -1.06
CA ASP A 6 -42.47 -9.07 -2.34
C ASP A 6 -41.52 -8.50 -3.39
N PHE A 7 -40.68 -9.36 -3.96
CA PHE A 7 -39.55 -9.01 -4.85
C PHE A 7 -39.89 -9.03 -6.35
N GLU A 8 -41.15 -9.26 -6.72
CA GLU A 8 -41.53 -9.39 -8.12
C GLU A 8 -42.57 -8.32 -8.49
N ASN A 9 -42.17 -7.46 -9.43
CA ASN A 9 -42.99 -6.64 -10.32
C ASN A 9 -43.20 -5.14 -9.99
N ASP A 10 -42.15 -4.42 -9.60
CA ASP A 10 -42.13 -2.95 -9.70
C ASP A 10 -41.50 -2.50 -11.04
N SER A 11 -42.37 -2.27 -12.03
CA SER A 11 -42.03 -1.82 -13.40
C SER A 11 -42.03 -0.29 -13.55
N THR A 12 -42.05 0.43 -12.43
CA THR A 12 -41.91 1.90 -12.45
C THR A 12 -40.46 2.28 -12.75
N ALA A 13 -40.26 3.45 -13.38
CA ALA A 13 -38.92 3.95 -13.67
C ALA A 13 -38.04 4.08 -12.39
N GLU A 14 -38.66 4.36 -11.25
CA GLU A 14 -38.00 4.41 -9.94
C GLU A 14 -37.62 3.02 -9.42
N GLY A 15 -38.45 2.00 -9.66
CA GLY A 15 -38.17 0.59 -9.37
C GLY A 15 -37.02 0.05 -10.22
N GLU A 16 -37.00 0.36 -11.51
CA GLU A 16 -35.91 -0.02 -12.42
C GLU A 16 -34.58 0.69 -12.07
N GLU A 17 -34.63 1.97 -11.67
CA GLU A 17 -33.45 2.71 -11.19
C GLU A 17 -32.92 2.12 -9.87
N ARG A 18 -33.80 1.75 -8.93
CA ARG A 18 -33.43 1.04 -7.70
C ARG A 18 -32.80 -0.31 -7.99
N ILE A 19 -33.36 -1.08 -8.92
CA ILE A 19 -32.83 -2.38 -9.33
C ILE A 19 -31.47 -2.20 -10.02
N LEU A 20 -31.31 -1.18 -10.87
CA LEU A 20 -30.01 -0.87 -11.48
C LEU A 20 -28.98 -0.48 -10.41
N LEU A 21 -29.34 0.36 -9.44
CA LEU A 21 -28.47 0.76 -8.33
C LEU A 21 -28.07 -0.45 -7.46
N LEU A 22 -29.01 -1.37 -7.20
CA LEU A 22 -28.75 -2.61 -6.47
C LEU A 22 -27.89 -3.59 -7.28
N LEU A 23 -28.12 -3.72 -8.59
CA LEU A 23 -27.32 -4.54 -9.48
C LEU A 23 -25.93 -3.94 -9.73
N GLU A 24 -25.79 -2.62 -9.73
CA GLU A 24 -24.51 -1.92 -9.73
C GLU A 24 -23.79 -2.12 -8.40
N ALA A 25 -24.49 -2.01 -7.27
CA ALA A 25 -23.98 -2.33 -5.93
C ALA A 25 -23.62 -3.82 -5.76
N GLN A 26 -24.26 -4.74 -6.50
CA GLN A 26 -23.98 -6.18 -6.49
C GLN A 26 -22.91 -6.60 -7.52
N LYS A 27 -22.82 -5.94 -8.68
CA LYS A 27 -21.61 -5.93 -9.54
C LYS A 27 -20.43 -5.31 -8.78
N ASP A 28 -20.75 -4.45 -7.82
CA ASP A 28 -19.95 -4.04 -6.67
C ASP A 28 -20.03 -5.02 -5.48
N GLY A 29 -19.93 -6.34 -5.71
CA GLY A 29 -19.37 -7.30 -4.73
C GLY A 29 -18.02 -6.84 -4.10
N ARG A 30 -17.51 -5.71 -4.59
CA ARG A 30 -16.67 -4.63 -4.05
C ARG A 30 -17.07 -3.97 -2.73
N GLY A 31 -18.10 -4.38 -2.00
CA GLY A 31 -18.30 -4.05 -0.56
C GLY A 31 -17.14 -4.47 0.38
N ARG A 32 -16.04 -4.99 -0.20
CA ARG A 32 -14.82 -5.49 0.43
C ARG A 32 -13.54 -4.74 0.05
N ARG A 33 -13.58 -3.73 -0.84
CA ARG A 33 -12.39 -3.08 -1.43
C ARG A 33 -11.76 -1.97 -0.58
N HIS A 34 -12.45 -1.48 0.45
CA HIS A 34 -11.98 -0.38 1.32
C HIS A 34 -11.58 -0.85 2.72
N ARG A 35 -10.86 -1.97 2.82
CA ARG A 35 -10.51 -2.55 4.12
C ARG A 35 -9.03 -2.82 4.24
N VAL A 36 -8.42 -2.17 5.22
CA VAL A 36 -7.16 -2.61 5.81
C VAL A 36 -7.43 -3.90 6.59
N ARG A 37 -6.75 -4.98 6.22
CA ARG A 37 -6.91 -6.30 6.85
C ARG A 37 -5.59 -6.76 7.45
N PHE A 38 -5.63 -7.27 8.67
CA PHE A 38 -4.49 -7.94 9.28
C PHE A 38 -4.55 -9.42 8.93
N ILE A 39 -3.45 -9.96 8.44
CA ILE A 39 -3.31 -11.37 8.09
C ILE A 39 -1.97 -11.91 8.59
N GLY A 40 -1.89 -13.21 8.85
CA GLY A 40 -0.64 -13.86 9.20
C GLY A 40 0.23 -14.12 7.97
N GLY A 41 1.54 -14.11 8.15
CA GLY A 41 2.52 -14.52 7.14
C GLY A 41 3.49 -13.41 6.74
N GLU A 42 4.06 -13.51 5.55
CA GLU A 42 5.10 -12.60 5.07
C GLU A 42 4.61 -11.79 3.86
N ALA A 43 4.65 -10.46 3.95
CA ALA A 43 4.19 -9.55 2.90
C ALA A 43 5.01 -9.72 1.61
N ALA A 44 6.28 -10.10 1.69
CA ALA A 44 7.10 -10.38 0.51
C ALA A 44 6.52 -11.54 -0.33
N LYS A 45 5.76 -12.46 0.29
CA LYS A 45 5.13 -13.63 -0.34
C LYS A 45 3.70 -13.37 -0.83
N ALA A 46 3.28 -12.11 -0.91
CA ALA A 46 1.94 -11.71 -1.35
C ALA A 46 1.53 -12.21 -2.75
N SER A 47 2.51 -12.58 -3.59
CA SER A 47 2.32 -13.17 -4.92
C SER A 47 1.50 -14.47 -4.92
N GLN A 48 1.40 -15.16 -3.78
CA GLN A 48 0.60 -16.37 -3.61
C GLN A 48 -0.92 -16.11 -3.68
N SER A 49 -1.34 -14.85 -3.78
CA SER A 49 -2.73 -14.44 -3.95
C SER A 49 -2.97 -13.80 -5.32
N GLY A 50 -4.13 -14.05 -5.93
CA GLY A 50 -4.42 -13.62 -7.30
C GLY A 50 -4.50 -12.10 -7.50
N GLY A 51 -4.22 -11.64 -8.73
CA GLY A 51 -4.28 -10.22 -9.15
C GLY A 51 -2.98 -9.44 -8.92
N ARG A 52 -2.91 -8.20 -9.41
CA ARG A 52 -1.72 -7.33 -9.25
C ARG A 52 -1.48 -6.95 -7.79
N LYS A 53 -0.21 -6.79 -7.42
CA LYS A 53 0.26 -6.58 -6.05
C LYS A 53 1.32 -5.48 -6.00
N ILE A 54 1.23 -4.62 -5.00
CA ILE A 54 2.32 -3.73 -4.62
C ILE A 54 2.74 -4.07 -3.19
N ILE A 55 3.98 -4.50 -3.01
CA ILE A 55 4.59 -4.77 -1.71
C ILE A 55 5.28 -3.48 -1.26
N ALA A 56 4.70 -2.79 -0.28
CA ALA A 56 5.21 -1.52 0.24
C ALA A 56 6.00 -1.73 1.54
N HIS A 57 7.18 -1.11 1.63
CA HIS A 57 7.99 -1.08 2.84
C HIS A 57 8.63 0.29 3.04
N ILE A 58 8.92 0.63 4.30
CA ILE A 58 9.48 1.94 4.66
C ILE A 58 11.01 1.88 4.72
N CYS A 59 11.64 2.77 3.95
CA CYS A 59 13.07 2.99 3.81
C CYS A 59 13.52 4.29 4.51
N ASN A 60 14.84 4.41 4.70
CA ASN A 60 15.46 5.65 5.16
C ASN A 60 15.89 6.55 3.99
N ASP A 61 16.21 7.79 4.31
CA ASP A 61 16.70 8.82 3.41
C ASP A 61 18.25 8.86 3.29
N GLN A 62 18.97 7.84 3.77
CA GLN A 62 20.44 7.84 3.79
C GLN A 62 21.08 6.83 2.82
N GLY A 63 20.30 6.12 2.03
CA GLY A 63 20.84 5.10 1.12
C GLY A 63 21.36 3.86 1.84
N ASN A 64 21.02 3.65 3.12
CA ASN A 64 21.45 2.48 3.89
C ASN A 64 20.39 1.37 3.79
N GLY A 65 20.67 0.30 3.02
CA GLY A 65 19.68 -0.73 2.65
C GLY A 65 20.12 -2.17 2.92
N GLY A 66 21.27 -2.39 3.55
CA GLY A 66 21.83 -3.74 3.76
C GLY A 66 21.19 -4.56 4.89
N ARG A 67 20.15 -4.05 5.57
CA ARG A 67 19.52 -4.67 6.73
C ARG A 67 18.00 -4.48 6.69
N GLY A 68 17.27 -5.20 7.56
CA GLY A 68 15.82 -5.08 7.67
C GLY A 68 15.09 -5.75 6.51
N TYR A 69 13.97 -5.14 6.09
CA TYR A 69 13.04 -5.76 5.13
C TYR A 69 13.62 -5.97 3.72
N PHE A 70 14.68 -5.24 3.35
CA PHE A 70 15.44 -5.54 2.12
C PHE A 70 16.01 -6.96 2.09
N GLN A 71 16.35 -7.58 3.24
CA GLN A 71 16.83 -8.96 3.26
C GLN A 71 15.72 -9.95 2.95
N VAL A 72 14.50 -9.69 3.45
CA VAL A 72 13.31 -10.49 3.15
C VAL A 72 12.99 -10.38 1.65
N LEU A 73 12.94 -9.15 1.13
CA LEU A 73 12.74 -8.91 -0.30
C LEU A 73 13.81 -9.56 -1.16
N LYS A 74 15.09 -9.48 -0.75
CA LYS A 74 16.19 -10.09 -1.49
C LYS A 74 16.11 -11.61 -1.51
N SER A 75 15.70 -12.22 -0.40
CA SER A 75 15.51 -13.67 -0.33
C SER A 75 14.38 -14.16 -1.24
N GLU A 76 13.33 -13.37 -1.42
CA GLU A 76 12.15 -13.74 -2.20
C GLU A 76 12.27 -13.35 -3.69
N TRP A 77 12.76 -12.15 -3.97
CA TRP A 77 12.70 -11.50 -5.29
C TRP A 77 14.09 -11.15 -5.87
N GLY A 78 15.17 -11.48 -5.17
CA GLY A 78 16.52 -11.11 -5.57
C GLY A 78 16.87 -9.63 -5.27
N PRO A 79 18.08 -9.17 -5.67
CA PRO A 79 18.62 -7.88 -5.22
C PRO A 79 17.99 -6.66 -5.90
N GLY A 80 17.14 -6.84 -6.92
CA GLY A 80 16.59 -5.78 -7.77
C GLY A 80 16.03 -4.57 -6.99
N PRO A 81 15.12 -4.77 -6.02
CA PRO A 81 14.57 -3.67 -5.22
C PRO A 81 15.62 -2.88 -4.45
N SER A 82 16.60 -3.56 -3.84
CA SER A 82 17.67 -2.89 -3.09
C SER A 82 18.66 -2.16 -4.01
N ARG A 83 18.98 -2.73 -5.19
CA ARG A 83 19.85 -2.09 -6.18
C ARG A 83 19.22 -0.80 -6.69
N ALA A 84 17.93 -0.86 -7.05
CA ALA A 84 17.18 0.31 -7.53
C ALA A 84 17.12 1.42 -6.47
N TYR A 85 16.96 1.07 -5.18
CA TYR A 85 17.01 2.03 -4.08
C TYR A 85 18.39 2.70 -3.94
N PHE A 86 19.49 1.93 -4.06
CA PHE A 86 20.84 2.48 -4.00
C PHE A 86 21.17 3.41 -5.16
N GLU A 87 20.75 3.04 -6.38
CA GLU A 87 20.87 3.88 -7.57
C GLU A 87 20.06 5.16 -7.42
N TRP A 88 18.82 5.06 -6.93
CA TRP A 88 17.97 6.23 -6.68
C TRP A 88 18.57 7.18 -5.65
N HIS A 89 19.13 6.66 -4.57
CA HIS A 89 19.87 7.47 -3.60
C HIS A 89 21.11 8.11 -4.23
N ARG A 90 21.92 7.36 -5.00
CA ARG A 90 23.10 7.89 -5.68
C ARG A 90 22.73 9.09 -6.57
N ASP A 91 21.62 8.97 -7.29
CA ASP A 91 21.18 9.93 -8.30
C ASP A 91 20.30 11.07 -7.72
N ARG A 92 20.17 11.16 -6.38
CA ARG A 92 19.33 12.13 -5.68
C ARG A 92 19.61 13.60 -6.00
N GLY A 93 20.83 13.93 -6.42
CA GLY A 93 21.23 15.30 -6.77
C GLY A 93 20.80 15.77 -8.17
N LEU A 94 20.19 14.89 -8.98
CA LEU A 94 19.87 15.18 -10.38
C LEU A 94 18.58 16.01 -10.58
N GLY A 95 17.87 16.37 -9.51
CA GLY A 95 16.70 17.26 -9.59
C GLY A 95 15.48 16.66 -10.28
N VAL A 96 15.38 15.33 -10.37
CA VAL A 96 14.25 14.63 -10.97
C VAL A 96 13.01 14.77 -10.07
N GLU A 97 11.87 15.14 -10.66
CA GLU A 97 10.59 15.20 -9.97
C GLU A 97 10.21 13.83 -9.40
N GLY A 98 9.69 13.79 -8.16
CA GLY A 98 9.48 12.52 -7.46
C GLY A 98 10.78 11.77 -7.11
N GLY A 99 11.93 12.46 -7.18
CA GLY A 99 13.24 11.93 -6.85
C GLY A 99 13.41 11.53 -5.38
N PHE A 100 14.62 11.12 -5.01
CA PHE A 100 14.91 10.57 -3.70
C PHE A 100 14.83 11.66 -2.61
N ARG A 101 13.78 11.60 -1.78
CA ARG A 101 13.53 12.49 -0.64
C ARG A 101 12.56 11.83 0.33
N LEU A 102 12.44 12.36 1.56
CA LEU A 102 11.31 12.04 2.43
C LEU A 102 9.98 12.28 1.68
N GLY A 103 9.09 11.30 1.75
CA GLY A 103 7.81 11.30 1.02
C GLY A 103 7.89 10.77 -0.41
N GLY A 104 9.09 10.51 -0.92
CA GLY A 104 9.28 9.88 -2.21
C GLY A 104 8.91 8.38 -2.18
N VAL A 105 8.45 7.88 -3.33
CA VAL A 105 8.21 6.44 -3.56
C VAL A 105 8.82 6.02 -4.88
N GLN A 106 9.59 4.93 -4.86
CA GLN A 106 10.08 4.26 -6.07
C GLN A 106 9.39 2.91 -6.22
N PHE A 107 8.81 2.67 -7.40
CA PHE A 107 8.22 1.38 -7.76
C PHE A 107 9.20 0.55 -8.59
N VAL A 108 9.38 -0.71 -8.19
CA VAL A 108 10.30 -1.65 -8.83
C VAL A 108 9.53 -2.91 -9.19
N GLN A 109 9.37 -3.19 -10.48
CA GLN A 109 8.73 -4.42 -10.94
C GLN A 109 9.63 -5.63 -10.64
N VAL A 110 9.13 -6.63 -9.91
CA VAL A 110 9.87 -7.86 -9.55
C VAL A 110 9.32 -9.12 -10.21
N SER A 111 8.07 -9.07 -10.69
CA SER A 111 7.45 -10.09 -11.56
C SER A 111 6.35 -9.43 -12.39
N PRO A 112 5.73 -10.07 -13.40
CA PRO A 112 4.68 -9.45 -14.21
C PRO A 112 3.48 -8.87 -13.44
N LEU A 113 3.21 -9.37 -12.23
CA LEU A 113 2.07 -8.98 -11.41
C LEU A 113 2.46 -8.35 -10.06
N VAL A 114 3.75 -8.23 -9.75
CA VAL A 114 4.22 -7.75 -8.45
C VAL A 114 5.22 -6.61 -8.61
N GLU A 115 4.93 -5.50 -7.96
CA GLU A 115 5.83 -4.37 -7.77
C GLU A 115 6.24 -4.27 -6.29
N VAL A 116 7.46 -3.82 -6.03
CA VAL A 116 7.91 -3.38 -4.71
C VAL A 116 7.91 -1.85 -4.69
N ALA A 117 7.31 -1.25 -3.65
CA ALA A 117 7.34 0.18 -3.41
C ALA A 117 8.34 0.49 -2.29
N ASN A 118 9.47 1.09 -2.65
CA ASN A 118 10.45 1.65 -1.72
C ASN A 118 9.94 3.03 -1.25
N VAL A 119 9.40 3.11 -0.04
CA VAL A 119 8.82 4.36 0.52
C VAL A 119 9.81 5.05 1.44
N ILE A 120 10.23 6.28 1.13
CA ILE A 120 11.18 7.02 1.98
C ILE A 120 10.44 7.70 3.13
N GLY A 121 10.38 7.05 4.29
CA GLY A 121 9.63 7.51 5.46
C GLY A 121 10.45 7.67 6.74
N PHE A 122 11.71 7.24 6.73
CA PHE A 122 12.63 7.42 7.86
C PHE A 122 13.67 8.49 7.56
N GLN A 123 13.85 9.43 8.50
CA GLN A 123 14.96 10.37 8.50
C GLN A 123 16.14 9.74 9.26
N GLY A 124 17.07 9.13 8.52
CA GLY A 124 18.11 8.26 9.04
C GLY A 124 17.59 6.89 9.49
N HIS A 125 18.45 6.14 10.18
CA HIS A 125 18.14 4.77 10.61
C HIS A 125 18.47 4.47 12.08
N ARG A 126 19.01 5.44 12.83
CA ARG A 126 19.30 5.31 14.27
C ARG A 126 18.30 6.16 15.05
N LYS A 127 17.91 5.68 16.24
CA LYS A 127 17.21 6.50 17.22
C LYS A 127 18.17 7.60 17.68
N GLY A 128 17.81 8.86 17.43
CA GLY A 128 18.57 10.02 17.88
C GLY A 128 17.96 10.64 19.14
N SER A 129 18.52 11.76 19.59
CA SER A 129 17.95 12.59 20.66
C SER A 129 16.53 13.08 20.35
N LYS A 130 16.18 13.18 19.06
CA LYS A 130 14.85 13.55 18.56
C LYS A 130 13.86 12.38 18.45
N GLY A 131 14.19 11.21 18.99
CA GLY A 131 13.32 10.04 18.99
C GLY A 131 13.46 9.13 17.76
N PHE A 132 12.42 8.34 17.50
CA PHE A 132 12.39 7.36 16.42
C PHE A 132 12.41 8.06 15.04
N PRO A 133 13.18 7.58 14.05
CA PRO A 133 13.34 8.27 12.76
C PRO A 133 12.09 8.34 11.86
N ALA A 134 10.94 7.79 12.26
CA ALA A 134 9.70 7.93 11.49
C ALA A 134 9.28 9.38 11.26
N ARG A 135 8.88 9.67 10.02
CA ARG A 135 8.26 10.94 9.61
C ARG A 135 6.90 10.62 9.03
N TYR A 136 5.88 10.60 9.87
CA TYR A 136 4.53 10.17 9.50
C TYR A 136 3.93 11.04 8.39
N ASP A 137 4.23 12.34 8.38
CA ASP A 137 3.76 13.28 7.36
C ASP A 137 4.34 12.91 5.98
N ALA A 138 5.63 12.59 5.94
CA ALA A 138 6.30 12.10 4.73
C ALA A 138 5.74 10.73 4.30
N ILE A 139 5.48 9.84 5.26
CA ILE A 139 4.86 8.54 4.98
C ILE A 139 3.45 8.75 4.39
N ALA A 140 2.66 9.68 4.90
CA ALA A 140 1.34 9.99 4.38
C ALA A 140 1.39 10.50 2.94
N GLU A 141 2.31 11.42 2.64
CA GLU A 141 2.56 11.90 1.27
C GLU A 141 2.93 10.74 0.32
N ALA A 142 3.84 9.87 0.76
CA ALA A 142 4.23 8.70 -0.02
C ALA A 142 3.05 7.73 -0.25
N LEU A 143 2.23 7.51 0.78
CA LEU A 143 1.08 6.63 0.67
C LEU A 143 0.01 7.18 -0.28
N GLU A 144 -0.11 8.50 -0.43
CA GLU A 144 -0.99 9.11 -1.43
C GLU A 144 -0.58 8.67 -2.85
N VAL A 145 0.71 8.79 -3.19
CA VAL A 145 1.25 8.34 -4.49
C VAL A 145 1.10 6.81 -4.67
N LEU A 146 1.35 6.04 -3.61
CA LEU A 146 1.14 4.59 -3.60
C LEU A 146 -0.33 4.22 -3.88
N GLY A 147 -1.29 4.92 -3.26
CA GLY A 147 -2.72 4.71 -3.46
C GLY A 147 -3.12 4.94 -4.91
N GLN A 148 -2.67 6.05 -5.50
CA GLN A 148 -2.91 6.37 -6.92
C GLN A 148 -2.32 5.30 -7.85
N ARG A 149 -1.08 4.84 -7.57
CA ARG A 149 -0.44 3.75 -8.35
C ARG A 149 -1.21 2.44 -8.22
N ALA A 150 -1.66 2.09 -7.01
CA ALA A 150 -2.42 0.87 -6.77
C ALA A 150 -3.80 0.91 -7.45
N ALA A 151 -4.51 2.04 -7.38
CA ALA A 151 -5.79 2.23 -8.03
C ALA A 151 -5.68 2.13 -9.56
N SER A 152 -4.74 2.87 -10.15
CA SER A 152 -4.53 2.86 -11.62
C SER A 152 -4.13 1.49 -12.16
N SER A 153 -3.33 0.73 -11.40
CA SER A 153 -2.93 -0.64 -11.77
C SER A 153 -3.92 -1.72 -11.31
N ARG A 154 -5.01 -1.36 -10.62
CA ARG A 154 -5.95 -2.31 -9.97
C ARG A 154 -5.23 -3.31 -9.06
N ALA A 155 -4.17 -2.88 -8.40
CA ALA A 155 -3.38 -3.68 -7.48
C ALA A 155 -3.90 -3.57 -6.05
N SER A 156 -3.70 -4.63 -5.26
CA SER A 156 -3.77 -4.55 -3.80
C SER A 156 -2.42 -4.19 -3.21
N VAL A 157 -2.43 -3.51 -2.07
CA VAL A 157 -1.22 -3.14 -1.33
C VAL A 157 -0.97 -4.14 -0.21
N HIS A 158 0.28 -4.56 -0.07
CA HIS A 158 0.74 -5.54 0.91
C HIS A 158 1.91 -4.95 1.67
N MET A 159 1.87 -4.94 3.00
CA MET A 159 2.93 -4.34 3.82
C MET A 159 3.15 -5.12 5.12
N PRO A 160 4.40 -5.19 5.63
CA PRO A 160 4.67 -5.77 6.94
C PRO A 160 4.13 -4.86 8.05
N PHE A 161 3.55 -5.44 9.11
CA PHE A 161 3.04 -4.70 10.28
C PHE A 161 4.13 -3.89 10.97
N ALA A 162 5.31 -4.51 11.08
CA ALA A 162 6.52 -3.83 11.50
C ALA A 162 7.39 -3.61 10.25
N CYS A 163 7.45 -2.39 9.71
CA CYS A 163 8.52 -2.05 8.77
C CYS A 163 9.86 -1.88 9.52
N GLY A 164 10.32 -2.94 10.19
CA GLY A 164 11.70 -3.15 10.67
C GLY A 164 12.32 -2.13 11.63
N GLY A 165 11.56 -1.19 12.20
CA GLY A 165 12.15 -0.05 12.90
C GLY A 165 11.56 0.34 14.25
N GLY A 166 10.25 0.18 14.49
CA GLY A 166 9.58 0.79 15.65
C GLY A 166 8.49 1.80 15.30
N LEU A 167 7.96 1.73 14.06
CA LEU A 167 6.72 2.39 13.68
C LEU A 167 5.60 1.98 14.64
N GLN A 168 4.88 2.97 15.14
CA GLN A 168 3.75 2.76 16.02
C GLN A 168 2.50 2.63 15.17
N TRP A 169 1.80 1.51 15.32
CA TRP A 169 0.58 1.27 14.54
C TRP A 169 -0.51 2.31 14.83
N ASP A 170 -0.56 2.86 16.04
CA ASP A 170 -1.54 3.91 16.39
C ASP A 170 -1.36 5.18 15.55
N GLN A 171 -0.15 5.44 15.06
CA GLN A 171 0.15 6.56 14.16
C GLN A 171 0.06 6.15 12.68
N MET A 172 0.56 4.96 12.33
CA MET A 172 0.56 4.45 10.95
C MET A 172 -0.83 4.04 10.47
N GLY A 173 -1.63 3.42 11.33
CA GLY A 173 -2.93 2.85 11.01
C GLY A 173 -3.92 3.86 10.43
N PRO A 174 -4.09 5.06 11.01
CA PRO A 174 -4.90 6.12 10.41
C PRO A 174 -4.45 6.51 8.99
N ILE A 175 -3.14 6.62 8.75
CA ILE A 175 -2.58 6.99 7.43
C ILE A 175 -2.88 5.91 6.39
N VAL A 176 -2.67 4.64 6.74
CA VAL A 176 -2.96 3.51 5.84
C VAL A 176 -4.45 3.40 5.54
N LYS A 177 -5.31 3.62 6.55
CA LYS A 177 -6.77 3.64 6.37
C LYS A 177 -7.22 4.79 5.48
N ALA A 178 -6.66 5.99 5.66
CA ALA A 178 -6.97 7.16 4.84
C ALA A 178 -6.61 6.91 3.37
N MET A 179 -5.41 6.40 3.08
CA MET A 179 -5.00 6.02 1.73
C MET A 179 -5.93 4.96 1.11
N SER A 180 -6.24 3.90 1.85
CA SER A 180 -7.14 2.83 1.39
C SER A 180 -8.53 3.35 1.05
N ALA A 181 -9.08 4.23 1.89
CA ALA A 181 -10.39 4.83 1.69
C ALA A 181 -10.39 5.79 0.50
N ALA A 182 -9.42 6.71 0.42
CA ALA A 182 -9.33 7.73 -0.62
C ALA A 182 -9.20 7.13 -2.03
N HIS A 183 -8.42 6.05 -2.18
CA HIS A 183 -8.10 5.46 -3.49
C HIS A 183 -8.89 4.20 -3.83
N GLY A 184 -9.73 3.72 -2.92
CA GLY A 184 -10.47 2.49 -3.13
C GLY A 184 -9.62 1.22 -3.19
N VAL A 185 -8.49 1.22 -2.48
CA VAL A 185 -7.46 0.19 -2.56
C VAL A 185 -7.54 -0.78 -1.37
N ALA A 186 -7.53 -2.08 -1.66
CA ALA A 186 -7.43 -3.10 -0.61
C ALA A 186 -6.00 -3.16 -0.04
N VAL A 187 -5.88 -3.10 1.29
CA VAL A 187 -4.58 -3.15 1.98
C VAL A 187 -4.51 -4.36 2.90
N TYR A 188 -3.42 -5.11 2.82
CA TYR A 188 -3.12 -6.26 3.66
C TYR A 188 -1.87 -5.98 4.49
N VAL A 189 -2.02 -6.10 5.81
CA VAL A 189 -0.96 -5.84 6.79
C VAL A 189 -0.58 -7.16 7.44
N TYR A 190 0.68 -7.54 7.29
CA TYR A 190 1.17 -8.88 7.66
C TYR A 190 1.80 -8.89 9.05
N ARG A 191 1.36 -9.83 9.90
CA ARG A 191 1.88 -10.07 11.26
C ARG A 191 2.59 -11.39 11.37
#